data_AF-A0A8S3UHL7-F1
#
_entry.id   AF-A0A8S3UHL7-F1
#
_cell.length_a   1.000
_cell.length_b   1.000
_cell.length_c   1.000
_cell.angle_alpha   90.00
_cell.angle_beta   90.00
_cell.angle_gamma   90.00
#
_symmetry.space_group_name_H-M   'P 1'
#
loop_
_entity.id
_entity.type
_entity.pdbx_description
1 polymer ?
#
loop_
_entity_poly.entity_id
_entity_poly.type
_entity_poly.pdbx_seq_one_letter_code
_entity_poly.pdbx_strand_id
1 'polypeptide(L)'
;MENVGMDNKSLHVQQFRNTLLDSMKDQDKKQHELFPYYDDLLTKTVLDKTVLDSLISRCVLMIEDREEIIKPATQTERNKVLLDILTKRPYGTFNVLKDVLKESDPYNTDVQELVSRMQCIESCDESISCHDISEDAYTHLVKALRHGQYEDIAFEMENTQVSEHEIQLFQIGMNKLQEREKERDFHAIQTKLEDLTRTHDEVIPNNILKFINRLNKLDQSKQEELACKHDIKSKDIALGGSCYVGSVDLVRWLISRKSDINYCKEDGCFPLFWARTVLPLAPTEAWKRGQMVDVPVIISTTAQEIDDGPAVSDIAQWTWDNYTQRVTDRLSEFPEVNISRVFELYPSGVESPEYQYTSMASDLRVTCPNMELAGHMQTSFDSPIYHYVSKARPQVPSKLFGIPHDARYAAHAWDVIAFFGAIKHYYKPTQTDNDFIQTIRREIVNFVQTGKPFSDRWQPFPNTTALMESNLGVTDFYHKEQCQYWSTTGLYAYAWVN
;
A
#
# COMPACT_ATOMS: atom_id res chain seq x y z
N MET A 1 -3.34 -6.25 -57.92
CA MET A 1 -2.83 -7.29 -57.01
C MET A 1 -1.63 -6.72 -56.31
N GLU A 2 -1.79 -6.26 -55.07
CA GLU A 2 -0.75 -6.27 -54.04
C GLU A 2 -1.45 -6.06 -52.69
N ASN A 3 -1.26 -7.04 -51.81
CA ASN A 3 -1.91 -7.19 -50.52
C ASN A 3 -1.32 -6.20 -49.52
N VAL A 4 -2.18 -5.43 -48.85
CA VAL A 4 -1.81 -4.67 -47.64
C VAL A 4 -1.89 -5.64 -46.46
N GLY A 5 -0.73 -5.98 -45.88
CA GLY A 5 -0.65 -6.79 -44.67
C GLY A 5 -1.20 -6.02 -43.47
N MET A 6 -2.22 -6.59 -42.82
CA MET A 6 -2.66 -6.16 -41.49
C MET A 6 -1.60 -6.52 -40.44
N ASP A 7 -1.27 -5.55 -39.59
CA ASP A 7 -0.32 -5.67 -38.49
C ASP A 7 -0.81 -6.68 -37.43
N ASN A 8 -0.03 -7.74 -37.19
CA ASN A 8 -0.30 -8.82 -36.24
C ASN A 8 -0.58 -8.32 -34.80
N LYS A 9 -0.15 -7.11 -34.44
CA LYS A 9 -0.43 -6.53 -33.12
C LYS A 9 -1.91 -6.18 -32.92
N SER A 10 -2.64 -5.81 -33.98
CA SER A 10 -4.06 -5.48 -33.89
C SER A 10 -4.93 -6.71 -33.63
N LEU A 11 -4.50 -7.89 -34.08
CA LEU A 11 -5.25 -9.13 -33.93
C LEU A 11 -5.21 -9.66 -32.49
N HIS A 12 -4.07 -9.56 -31.81
CA HIS A 12 -3.92 -10.04 -30.43
C HIS A 12 -4.65 -9.18 -29.40
N VAL A 13 -4.72 -7.86 -29.60
CA VAL A 13 -5.50 -6.96 -28.72
C VAL A 13 -7.00 -7.25 -28.84
N GLN A 14 -7.48 -7.56 -30.06
CA GLN A 14 -8.87 -7.87 -30.30
C GLN A 14 -9.26 -9.25 -29.72
N GLN A 15 -8.37 -10.24 -29.83
CA GLN A 15 -8.55 -11.56 -29.23
C GLN A 15 -8.61 -11.48 -27.70
N PHE A 16 -7.68 -10.75 -27.06
CA PHE A 16 -7.67 -10.54 -25.61
C PHE A 16 -8.95 -9.87 -25.10
N ARG A 17 -9.43 -8.85 -25.82
CA ARG A 17 -10.68 -8.14 -25.47
C ARG A 17 -11.90 -9.06 -25.52
N ASN A 18 -11.99 -9.94 -26.51
CA ASN A 18 -13.11 -10.87 -26.64
C ASN A 18 -13.06 -11.96 -25.56
N THR A 19 -11.88 -12.51 -25.26
CA THR A 19 -11.70 -13.47 -24.16
C THR A 19 -12.08 -12.86 -22.80
N LEU A 20 -11.75 -11.59 -22.57
CA LEU A 20 -12.15 -10.88 -21.36
C LEU A 20 -13.67 -10.71 -21.28
N LEU A 21 -14.32 -10.29 -22.38
CA LEU A 21 -15.78 -10.12 -22.44
C LEU A 21 -16.54 -11.43 -22.26
N ASP A 22 -16.02 -12.54 -22.77
CA ASP A 22 -16.64 -13.86 -22.62
C ASP A 22 -16.44 -14.40 -21.20
N SER A 23 -15.26 -14.19 -20.59
CA SER A 23 -15.02 -14.49 -19.17
C SER A 23 -15.93 -13.70 -18.23
N MET A 24 -16.29 -12.46 -18.58
CA MET A 24 -17.22 -11.64 -17.80
C MET A 24 -18.66 -12.16 -17.89
N LYS A 25 -19.09 -12.65 -19.07
CA LYS A 25 -20.45 -13.22 -19.25
C LYS A 25 -20.63 -14.56 -18.53
N ASP A 26 -19.60 -15.40 -18.50
CA ASP A 26 -19.64 -16.67 -17.77
C ASP A 26 -19.72 -16.47 -16.25
N GLN A 27 -19.16 -15.37 -15.72
CA GLN A 27 -19.26 -15.04 -14.30
C GLN A 27 -20.66 -14.56 -13.88
N ASP A 28 -21.35 -13.77 -14.72
CA ASP A 28 -22.76 -13.39 -14.49
C ASP A 28 -23.70 -14.61 -14.51
N LYS A 29 -23.41 -15.58 -15.39
CA LYS A 29 -24.17 -16.84 -15.47
C LYS A 29 -24.02 -17.70 -14.21
N LYS A 30 -22.80 -17.80 -13.66
CA LYS A 30 -22.51 -18.53 -12.40
C LYS A 30 -23.27 -17.98 -11.19
N GLN A 31 -23.50 -16.66 -11.13
CA GLN A 31 -24.28 -16.06 -10.03
C GLN A 31 -25.79 -16.30 -10.17
N HIS A 32 -26.31 -16.35 -11.40
CA HIS A 32 -27.71 -16.70 -11.61
C HIS A 32 -28.04 -18.15 -11.27
N GLU A 33 -27.08 -19.07 -11.38
CA GLU A 33 -27.24 -20.48 -11.00
C GLU A 33 -27.24 -20.71 -9.47
N LEU A 34 -26.80 -19.73 -8.67
CA LEU A 34 -26.86 -19.75 -7.21
C LEU A 34 -28.25 -19.42 -6.65
N PHE A 35 -29.15 -18.86 -7.46
CA PHE A 35 -30.49 -18.40 -7.02
C PHE A 35 -31.34 -19.42 -6.27
N PRO A 36 -31.40 -20.70 -6.67
CA PRO A 36 -32.16 -21.72 -5.94
C PRO A 36 -31.65 -21.98 -4.52
N TYR A 37 -30.36 -21.76 -4.26
CA TYR A 37 -29.76 -21.96 -2.93
C TYR A 37 -30.00 -20.79 -1.98
N TYR A 38 -30.25 -19.59 -2.52
CA TYR A 38 -30.64 -18.43 -1.73
C TYR A 38 -32.07 -18.55 -1.16
N ASP A 39 -32.93 -19.44 -1.68
CA ASP A 39 -34.27 -19.67 -1.11
C ASP A 39 -34.20 -20.39 0.26
N ASP A 40 -33.13 -21.15 0.54
CA ASP A 40 -32.84 -21.74 1.86
C ASP A 40 -32.35 -20.67 2.86
N LEU A 41 -31.56 -19.69 2.37
CA LEU A 41 -31.17 -18.47 3.12
C LEU A 41 -32.41 -17.67 3.57
N LEU A 42 -33.43 -17.60 2.69
CA LEU A 42 -34.67 -16.86 2.93
C LEU A 42 -35.54 -17.42 4.06
N THR A 43 -35.37 -18.68 4.43
CA THR A 43 -36.23 -19.35 5.41
C THR A 43 -35.58 -19.60 6.77
N LYS A 44 -34.24 -19.68 6.85
CA LYS A 44 -33.52 -20.12 8.05
C LYS A 44 -32.69 -19.05 8.76
N THR A 45 -32.22 -18.01 8.05
CA THR A 45 -31.32 -17.03 8.65
C THR A 45 -32.09 -15.88 9.28
N VAL A 46 -31.84 -15.63 10.58
CA VAL A 46 -32.41 -14.47 11.27
C VAL A 46 -31.54 -13.25 10.93
N LEU A 47 -32.03 -12.35 10.08
CA LEU A 47 -31.48 -11.00 9.98
C LEU A 47 -31.88 -10.25 11.24
N ASP A 48 -31.05 -10.35 12.25
CA ASP A 48 -31.19 -9.52 13.43
C ASP A 48 -30.61 -8.12 13.18
N LYS A 49 -30.78 -7.27 14.17
CA LYS A 49 -30.25 -5.91 14.15
C LYS A 49 -28.74 -5.88 13.94
N THR A 50 -28.03 -6.85 14.50
CA THR A 50 -26.56 -6.96 14.50
C THR A 50 -26.04 -7.21 13.10
N VAL A 51 -26.65 -8.14 12.35
CA VAL A 51 -26.26 -8.44 10.95
C VAL A 51 -26.43 -7.20 10.07
N LEU A 52 -27.54 -6.48 10.20
CA LEU A 52 -27.78 -5.26 9.40
C LEU A 52 -26.83 -4.13 9.79
N ASP A 53 -26.56 -3.92 11.08
CA ASP A 53 -25.61 -2.91 11.55
C ASP A 53 -24.18 -3.21 11.06
N SER A 54 -23.78 -4.49 11.04
CA SER A 54 -22.49 -4.94 10.51
C SER A 54 -22.38 -4.80 8.99
N LEU A 55 -23.47 -5.03 8.25
CA LEU A 55 -23.48 -4.79 6.80
C LEU A 55 -23.41 -3.28 6.48
N ILE A 56 -24.02 -2.42 7.30
CA ILE A 56 -23.89 -0.96 7.18
C ILE A 56 -22.47 -0.50 7.49
N SER A 57 -21.87 -1.00 8.59
CA SER A 57 -20.51 -0.60 8.98
C SER A 57 -19.44 -1.00 7.96
N ARG A 58 -19.71 -2.04 7.16
CA ARG A 58 -18.87 -2.49 6.04
C ARG A 58 -19.30 -1.92 4.69
N CYS A 59 -20.19 -0.91 4.69
CA CYS A 59 -20.68 -0.22 3.50
C CYS A 59 -21.34 -1.14 2.45
N VAL A 60 -21.88 -2.29 2.87
CA VAL A 60 -22.66 -3.18 2.00
C VAL A 60 -24.11 -2.72 1.88
N LEU A 61 -24.65 -2.17 2.97
CA LEU A 61 -25.99 -1.59 3.03
C LEU A 61 -25.92 -0.11 3.41
N MET A 62 -26.84 0.67 2.86
CA MET A 62 -27.09 2.05 3.28
C MET A 62 -28.08 2.08 4.46
N ILE A 63 -28.22 3.24 5.11
CA ILE A 63 -29.20 3.41 6.20
C ILE A 63 -30.63 3.26 5.64
N GLU A 64 -30.86 3.74 4.44
CA GLU A 64 -32.14 3.64 3.72
C GLU A 64 -32.48 2.19 3.39
N ASP A 65 -31.48 1.38 3.02
CA ASP A 65 -31.65 -0.05 2.75
C ASP A 65 -32.17 -0.77 4.00
N ARG A 66 -31.65 -0.42 5.18
CA ARG A 66 -32.14 -0.97 6.44
C ARG A 66 -33.60 -0.60 6.67
N GLU A 67 -33.99 0.64 6.40
CA GLU A 67 -35.40 1.04 6.51
C GLU A 67 -36.29 0.24 5.57
N GLU A 68 -35.82 -0.07 4.36
CA GLU A 68 -36.54 -0.94 3.43
C GLU A 68 -36.60 -2.40 3.90
N ILE A 69 -35.50 -2.93 4.44
CA ILE A 69 -35.42 -4.30 4.94
C ILE A 69 -36.30 -4.51 6.18
N ILE A 70 -36.50 -3.50 7.04
CA ILE A 70 -37.34 -3.64 8.25
C ILE A 70 -38.83 -3.40 8.01
N LYS A 71 -39.23 -2.81 6.86
CA LYS A 71 -40.64 -2.55 6.51
C LYS A 71 -41.50 -3.82 6.49
N PRO A 72 -41.05 -4.95 5.91
CA PRO A 72 -41.84 -6.18 5.93
C PRO A 72 -42.09 -6.72 7.34
N ALA A 73 -43.27 -7.31 7.52
CA ALA A 73 -43.72 -7.80 8.83
C ALA A 73 -43.07 -9.14 9.21
N THR A 74 -42.71 -9.97 8.22
CA THR A 74 -42.16 -11.31 8.45
C THR A 74 -40.67 -11.38 8.12
N GLN A 75 -39.91 -12.19 8.86
CA GLN A 75 -38.48 -12.37 8.64
C GLN A 75 -38.16 -12.82 7.20
N THR A 76 -38.96 -13.74 6.66
CA THR A 76 -38.81 -14.23 5.29
C THR A 76 -38.92 -13.11 4.25
N GLU A 77 -39.85 -12.17 4.43
CA GLU A 77 -39.97 -11.02 3.53
C GLU A 77 -38.80 -10.04 3.70
N ARG A 78 -38.30 -9.85 4.92
CA ARG A 78 -37.09 -9.03 5.16
C ARG A 78 -35.87 -9.60 4.46
N ASN A 79 -35.69 -10.92 4.53
CA ASN A 79 -34.61 -11.62 3.84
C ASN A 79 -34.72 -11.46 2.32
N LYS A 80 -35.94 -11.44 1.76
CA LYS A 80 -36.18 -11.19 0.32
C LYS A 80 -35.78 -9.79 -0.09
N VAL A 81 -36.12 -8.78 0.70
CA VAL A 81 -35.70 -7.40 0.44
C VAL A 81 -34.18 -7.26 0.52
N LEU A 82 -33.54 -7.87 1.52
CA LEU A 82 -32.07 -7.86 1.60
C LEU A 82 -31.42 -8.49 0.36
N LEU A 83 -31.88 -9.65 -0.09
CA LEU A 83 -31.33 -10.30 -1.28
C LEU A 83 -31.55 -9.48 -2.55
N ASP A 84 -32.73 -8.88 -2.72
CA ASP A 84 -33.00 -7.99 -3.85
C ASP A 84 -32.06 -6.77 -3.84
N ILE A 85 -31.71 -6.24 -2.66
CA ILE A 85 -30.71 -5.18 -2.52
C ILE A 85 -29.31 -5.71 -2.87
N LEU A 86 -28.88 -6.82 -2.28
CA LEU A 86 -27.54 -7.37 -2.48
C LEU A 86 -27.26 -7.78 -3.93
N THR A 87 -28.27 -8.29 -4.65
CA THR A 87 -28.15 -8.67 -6.06
C THR A 87 -27.99 -7.47 -7.01
N LYS A 88 -28.33 -6.26 -6.55
CA LYS A 88 -28.15 -5.00 -7.29
C LYS A 88 -26.84 -4.28 -6.96
N ARG A 89 -26.06 -4.80 -5.99
CA ARG A 89 -24.80 -4.21 -5.51
C ARG A 89 -23.60 -4.83 -6.24
N PRO A 90 -22.45 -4.13 -6.27
CA PRO A 90 -21.26 -4.58 -6.99
C PRO A 90 -20.69 -5.90 -6.46
N TYR A 91 -19.84 -6.53 -7.26
CA TYR A 91 -19.24 -7.83 -6.98
C TYR A 91 -18.54 -7.88 -5.62
N GLY A 92 -18.79 -8.94 -4.84
CA GLY A 92 -18.16 -9.19 -3.54
C GLY A 92 -19.03 -8.94 -2.31
N THR A 93 -20.22 -8.33 -2.45
CA THR A 93 -21.16 -8.12 -1.33
C THR A 93 -21.59 -9.41 -0.64
N PHE A 94 -21.73 -10.52 -1.38
CA PHE A 94 -22.03 -11.83 -0.82
C PHE A 94 -20.90 -12.39 0.05
N ASN A 95 -19.64 -12.09 -0.25
CA ASN A 95 -18.52 -12.47 0.61
C ASN A 95 -18.57 -11.72 1.93
N VAL A 96 -18.88 -10.42 1.88
CA VAL A 96 -19.04 -9.63 3.09
C VAL A 96 -20.23 -10.10 3.91
N LEU A 97 -21.35 -10.46 3.28
CA LEU A 97 -22.48 -11.09 3.97
C LEU A 97 -22.08 -12.41 4.64
N LYS A 98 -21.33 -13.28 3.94
CA LYS A 98 -20.80 -14.53 4.49
C LYS A 98 -19.97 -14.29 5.75
N ASP A 99 -19.09 -13.29 5.71
CA ASP A 99 -18.22 -12.96 6.85
C ASP A 99 -19.01 -12.36 8.02
N VAL A 100 -19.96 -11.46 7.74
CA VAL A 100 -20.86 -10.91 8.78
C VAL A 100 -21.69 -12.00 9.44
N LEU A 101 -22.21 -12.96 8.67
CA LEU A 101 -22.98 -14.07 9.22
C LEU A 101 -22.12 -14.93 10.16
N LYS A 102 -20.88 -15.27 9.75
CA LYS A 102 -19.93 -15.99 10.61
C LYS A 102 -19.64 -15.27 11.93
N GLU A 103 -19.52 -13.94 11.89
CA GLU A 103 -19.20 -13.13 13.06
C GLU A 103 -20.40 -12.93 13.99
N SER A 104 -21.60 -12.80 13.42
CA SER A 104 -22.82 -12.51 14.20
C SER A 104 -23.23 -13.64 15.11
N ASP A 105 -23.04 -14.89 14.68
CA ASP A 105 -23.39 -16.07 15.47
C ASP A 105 -22.52 -17.28 15.07
N PRO A 106 -21.26 -17.32 15.53
CA PRO A 106 -20.30 -18.36 15.13
C PRO A 106 -20.70 -19.76 15.58
N TYR A 107 -21.66 -19.90 16.50
CA TYR A 107 -22.10 -21.19 17.04
C TYR A 107 -23.44 -21.66 16.49
N ASN A 108 -24.10 -20.87 15.64
CA ASN A 108 -25.36 -21.25 15.03
C ASN A 108 -25.13 -22.27 13.91
N THR A 109 -25.63 -23.48 14.13
CA THR A 109 -25.46 -24.61 13.20
C THR A 109 -26.03 -24.31 11.81
N ASP A 110 -27.11 -23.53 11.74
CA ASP A 110 -27.75 -23.18 10.47
C ASP A 110 -26.89 -22.16 9.70
N VAL A 111 -26.26 -21.22 10.42
CA VAL A 111 -25.30 -20.25 9.84
C VAL A 111 -24.03 -20.96 9.36
N GLN A 112 -23.50 -21.90 10.15
CA GLN A 112 -22.30 -22.68 9.78
C GLN A 112 -22.55 -23.60 8.58
N GLU A 113 -23.71 -24.28 8.53
CA GLU A 113 -24.11 -25.12 7.40
C GLU A 113 -24.23 -24.27 6.12
N LEU A 114 -24.90 -23.12 6.22
CA LEU A 114 -25.06 -22.17 5.13
C LEU A 114 -23.72 -21.67 4.59
N VAL A 115 -22.84 -21.20 5.49
CA VAL A 115 -21.50 -20.72 5.15
C VAL A 115 -20.69 -21.82 4.45
N SER A 116 -20.78 -23.05 4.95
CA SER A 116 -20.10 -24.21 4.37
C SER A 116 -20.62 -24.53 2.98
N ARG A 117 -21.93 -24.38 2.74
CA ARG A 117 -22.54 -24.54 1.41
C ARG A 117 -22.10 -23.46 0.44
N MET A 118 -22.05 -22.19 0.87
CA MET A 118 -21.52 -21.10 0.05
C MET A 118 -20.06 -21.35 -0.35
N GLN A 119 -19.23 -21.80 0.59
CA GLN A 119 -17.83 -22.16 0.32
C GLN A 119 -17.68 -23.38 -0.60
N CYS A 120 -18.55 -24.37 -0.47
CA CYS A 120 -18.56 -25.55 -1.34
C CYS A 120 -18.82 -25.15 -2.79
N ILE A 121 -19.81 -24.29 -3.03
CA ILE A 121 -20.17 -23.86 -4.39
C ILE A 121 -19.09 -22.97 -5.02
N GLU A 122 -18.42 -22.13 -4.22
CA GLU A 122 -17.24 -21.36 -4.67
C GLU A 122 -16.07 -22.28 -5.11
N SER A 123 -16.03 -23.53 -4.63
CA SER A 123 -14.93 -24.47 -4.84
C SER A 123 -15.16 -25.52 -5.95
N CYS A 124 -16.37 -25.60 -6.52
CA CYS A 124 -16.68 -26.57 -7.57
C CYS A 124 -16.26 -26.04 -8.96
N ASP A 125 -15.34 -26.76 -9.62
CA ASP A 125 -14.97 -26.59 -11.03
C ASP A 125 -15.75 -27.59 -11.91
N GLU A 126 -16.21 -27.18 -13.09
CA GLU A 126 -17.14 -27.96 -13.94
C GLU A 126 -16.55 -29.27 -14.51
N SER A 127 -15.27 -29.58 -14.27
CA SER A 127 -14.65 -30.83 -14.71
C SER A 127 -14.96 -32.04 -13.82
N ILE A 128 -15.64 -31.85 -12.68
CA ILE A 128 -16.09 -32.96 -11.82
C ILE A 128 -17.58 -32.78 -11.52
N SER A 129 -18.41 -33.54 -12.25
CA SER A 129 -19.76 -33.89 -11.82
C SER A 129 -19.66 -34.56 -10.44
N CYS A 130 -20.19 -33.93 -9.39
CA CYS A 130 -20.35 -34.55 -8.06
C CYS A 130 -21.31 -35.74 -8.05
N HIS A 131 -21.65 -36.32 -9.22
CA HIS A 131 -22.47 -37.51 -9.35
C HIS A 131 -21.70 -38.77 -9.77
N ASP A 132 -20.40 -38.70 -10.12
CA ASP A 132 -19.70 -39.84 -10.75
C ASP A 132 -18.46 -40.39 -10.03
N ILE A 133 -18.20 -39.99 -8.78
CA ILE A 133 -17.19 -40.70 -7.96
C ILE A 133 -17.92 -41.80 -7.19
N SER A 134 -17.63 -43.07 -7.48
CA SER A 134 -18.19 -44.17 -6.69
C SER A 134 -17.73 -44.02 -5.23
N GLU A 135 -18.65 -44.29 -4.30
CA GLU A 135 -18.45 -44.16 -2.86
C GLU A 135 -17.19 -44.91 -2.36
N ASP A 136 -16.79 -45.96 -3.09
CA ASP A 136 -15.61 -46.77 -2.82
C ASP A 136 -14.29 -46.05 -3.12
N ALA A 137 -14.20 -45.26 -4.20
CA ALA A 137 -12.98 -44.52 -4.56
C ALA A 137 -12.71 -43.38 -3.58
N TYR A 138 -13.76 -42.67 -3.17
CA TYR A 138 -13.68 -41.61 -2.16
C TYR A 138 -13.26 -42.17 -0.79
N THR A 139 -13.80 -43.33 -0.41
CA THR A 139 -13.47 -43.98 0.87
C THR A 139 -12.01 -44.45 0.93
N HIS A 140 -11.45 -44.93 -0.19
CA HIS A 140 -10.03 -45.32 -0.25
C HIS A 140 -9.09 -44.12 -0.20
N LEU A 141 -9.42 -43.03 -0.91
CA LEU A 141 -8.63 -41.80 -0.89
C LEU A 141 -8.59 -41.16 0.51
N VAL A 142 -9.74 -41.13 1.20
CA VAL A 142 -9.84 -40.58 2.57
C VAL A 142 -9.12 -41.47 3.59
N LYS A 143 -9.12 -42.80 3.41
CA LYS A 143 -8.35 -43.72 4.28
C LYS A 143 -6.84 -43.56 4.10
N ALA A 144 -6.36 -43.44 2.86
CA ALA A 144 -4.93 -43.27 2.59
C ALA A 144 -4.39 -41.95 3.16
N LEU A 145 -5.15 -40.85 3.01
CA LEU A 145 -4.81 -39.54 3.57
C LEU A 145 -4.84 -39.51 5.10
N ARG A 146 -5.68 -40.33 5.76
CA ARG A 146 -5.74 -40.42 7.22
C ARG A 146 -4.59 -41.20 7.84
N HIS A 147 -3.87 -42.02 7.08
CA HIS A 147 -2.86 -42.95 7.64
C HIS A 147 -1.43 -42.64 7.20
N GLY A 148 -1.22 -41.58 6.41
CA GLY A 148 0.12 -41.07 6.09
C GLY A 148 0.99 -42.03 5.28
N GLN A 149 0.39 -42.95 4.52
CA GLN A 149 1.09 -43.91 3.67
C GLN A 149 1.25 -43.33 2.26
N TYR A 150 2.20 -42.40 2.10
CA TYR A 150 2.43 -41.70 0.84
C TYR A 150 3.30 -42.48 -0.17
N GLU A 151 4.12 -43.42 0.30
CA GLU A 151 5.04 -44.20 -0.55
C GLU A 151 4.30 -45.27 -1.38
N ASP A 152 3.15 -45.76 -0.90
CA ASP A 152 2.36 -46.77 -1.61
C ASP A 152 1.63 -46.19 -2.84
N ILE A 153 1.32 -44.89 -2.84
CA ILE A 153 0.62 -44.20 -3.94
C ILE A 153 1.57 -43.92 -5.12
N ALA A 154 2.82 -43.54 -4.85
CA ALA A 154 3.82 -43.32 -5.90
C ALA A 154 4.15 -44.63 -6.64
N PHE A 155 4.20 -45.76 -5.91
CA PHE A 155 4.47 -47.08 -6.46
C PHE A 155 3.31 -47.63 -7.33
N GLU A 156 2.05 -47.34 -7.00
CA GLU A 156 0.91 -47.70 -7.86
C GLU A 156 0.80 -46.80 -9.11
N MET A 157 1.18 -45.52 -9.00
CA MET A 157 1.17 -44.58 -10.13
C MET A 157 2.27 -44.85 -11.15
N GLU A 158 3.44 -45.39 -10.74
CA GLU A 158 4.49 -45.82 -11.69
C GLU A 158 4.12 -47.10 -12.48
N ASN A 159 3.21 -47.92 -11.97
CA ASN A 159 2.77 -49.17 -12.61
C ASN A 159 1.50 -48.99 -13.46
N THR A 160 0.90 -47.80 -13.46
CA THR A 160 -0.19 -47.42 -14.37
C THR A 160 0.36 -46.45 -15.41
N GLN A 161 -0.09 -46.52 -16.67
CA GLN A 161 0.36 -45.62 -17.74
C GLN A 161 -0.20 -44.20 -17.54
N VAL A 162 0.29 -43.51 -16.52
CA VAL A 162 -0.06 -42.12 -16.21
C VAL A 162 0.83 -41.20 -17.03
N SER A 163 0.25 -40.18 -17.67
CA SER A 163 0.99 -39.26 -18.52
C SER A 163 1.86 -38.30 -17.70
N GLU A 164 2.96 -37.83 -18.28
CA GLU A 164 3.88 -36.87 -17.65
C GLU A 164 3.16 -35.57 -17.21
N HIS A 165 2.06 -35.22 -17.88
CA HIS A 165 1.22 -34.08 -17.53
C HIS A 165 0.44 -34.30 -16.22
N GLU A 166 -0.06 -35.50 -15.98
CA GLU A 166 -0.80 -35.85 -14.76
C GLU A 166 0.13 -35.91 -13.53
N ILE A 167 1.39 -36.34 -13.73
CA ILE A 167 2.43 -36.31 -12.69
C ILE A 167 2.76 -34.85 -12.31
N GLN A 168 2.86 -33.95 -13.30
CA GLN A 168 3.10 -32.52 -13.04
C GLN A 168 1.93 -31.85 -12.30
N LEU A 169 0.68 -32.18 -12.66
CA LEU A 169 -0.51 -31.67 -11.96
C LEU A 169 -0.58 -32.16 -10.51
N PHE A 170 -0.21 -33.42 -10.27
CA PHE A 170 -0.11 -33.98 -8.92
C PHE A 170 0.95 -33.25 -8.08
N GLN A 171 2.14 -32.98 -8.64
CA GLN A 171 3.20 -32.23 -7.94
C GLN A 171 2.80 -30.77 -7.66
N ILE A 172 2.08 -30.11 -8.57
CA ILE A 172 1.51 -28.78 -8.32
C ILE A 172 0.47 -28.82 -7.18
N GLY A 173 -0.38 -29.84 -7.16
CA GLY A 173 -1.34 -30.07 -6.08
C GLY A 173 -0.68 -30.29 -4.72
N MET A 174 0.38 -31.10 -4.68
CA MET A 174 1.15 -31.38 -3.46
C MET A 174 1.89 -30.15 -2.93
N ASN A 175 2.48 -29.34 -3.81
CA ASN A 175 3.13 -28.08 -3.41
C ASN A 175 2.11 -27.08 -2.83
N LYS A 176 0.93 -26.97 -3.44
CA LYS A 176 -0.17 -26.14 -2.92
C LYS A 176 -0.75 -26.67 -1.61
N LEU A 177 -0.77 -27.99 -1.42
CA LEU A 177 -1.18 -28.61 -0.15
C LEU A 177 -0.16 -28.37 0.97
N GLN A 178 1.15 -28.39 0.66
CA GLN A 178 2.21 -28.00 1.61
C GLN A 178 2.16 -26.51 1.97
N GLU A 179 1.79 -25.63 1.03
CA GLU A 179 1.54 -24.21 1.33
C GLU A 179 0.29 -24.03 2.21
N ARG A 180 -0.78 -24.78 1.96
CA ARG A 180 -1.98 -24.81 2.81
C ARG A 180 -1.75 -25.46 4.18
N GLU A 181 -0.77 -26.35 4.32
CA GLU A 181 -0.33 -26.84 5.64
C GLU A 181 0.37 -25.76 6.43
N LYS A 182 1.20 -24.92 5.80
CA LYS A 182 1.82 -23.75 6.47
C LYS A 182 0.79 -22.72 6.93
N GLU A 183 -0.29 -22.53 6.17
CA GLU A 183 -1.42 -21.68 6.55
C GLU A 183 -2.31 -22.32 7.64
N ARG A 184 -2.53 -23.64 7.59
CA ARG A 184 -3.19 -24.39 8.67
C ARG A 184 -2.38 -24.36 9.96
N ASP A 185 -1.06 -24.44 9.88
CA ASP A 185 -0.17 -24.33 11.05
C ASP A 185 -0.27 -22.93 11.67
N PHE A 186 -0.36 -21.88 10.86
CA PHE A 186 -0.58 -20.52 11.35
C PHE A 186 -1.93 -20.39 12.09
N HIS A 187 -3.01 -20.93 11.51
CA HIS A 187 -4.33 -20.89 12.14
C HIS A 187 -4.43 -21.80 13.37
N ALA A 188 -3.80 -22.98 13.34
CA ALA A 188 -3.71 -23.88 14.49
C ALA A 188 -2.88 -23.27 15.63
N ILE A 189 -1.81 -22.53 15.33
CA ILE A 189 -1.03 -21.77 16.33
C ILE A 189 -1.92 -20.68 16.94
N GLN A 190 -2.71 -19.96 16.14
CA GLN A 190 -3.62 -18.93 16.62
C GLN A 190 -4.71 -19.49 17.53
N THR A 191 -5.41 -20.55 17.11
CA THR A 191 -6.45 -21.22 17.91
C THR A 191 -5.89 -21.81 19.21
N LYS A 192 -4.68 -22.39 19.17
CA LYS A 192 -4.04 -22.99 20.35
C LYS A 192 -3.54 -21.92 21.34
N LEU A 193 -3.15 -20.73 20.85
CA LEU A 193 -2.85 -19.56 21.68
C LEU A 193 -4.10 -19.00 22.34
N GLU A 194 -5.22 -18.92 21.61
CA GLU A 194 -6.50 -18.46 22.15
C GLU A 194 -7.06 -19.43 23.22
N ASP A 195 -6.93 -20.74 23.02
CA ASP A 195 -7.31 -21.75 24.02
C ASP A 195 -6.41 -21.73 25.27
N LEU A 196 -5.09 -21.50 25.11
CA LEU A 196 -4.16 -21.32 26.23
C LEU A 196 -4.48 -20.05 27.05
N THR A 197 -4.95 -19.00 26.39
CA THR A 197 -5.39 -17.74 27.02
C THR A 197 -6.67 -17.93 27.84
N ARG A 198 -7.46 -18.95 27.51
CA ARG A 198 -8.78 -19.20 28.09
C ARG A 198 -8.79 -20.21 29.24
N THR A 199 -7.76 -21.04 29.36
CA THR A 199 -7.76 -22.21 30.25
C THR A 199 -6.90 -22.08 31.50
N HIS A 200 -6.08 -21.04 31.65
CA HIS A 200 -5.23 -20.83 32.84
C HIS A 200 -5.40 -19.43 33.44
N ASP A 201 -5.73 -19.38 34.75
CA ASP A 201 -5.75 -18.17 35.60
C ASP A 201 -4.33 -17.62 35.94
N GLU A 202 -3.33 -17.94 35.12
CA GLU A 202 -1.97 -17.47 35.32
C GLU A 202 -1.69 -16.20 34.51
N VAL A 203 -0.95 -15.27 35.14
CA VAL A 203 -0.52 -14.00 34.58
C VAL A 203 0.22 -14.24 33.26
N ILE A 204 -0.42 -13.91 32.14
CA ILE A 204 0.17 -13.99 30.80
C ILE A 204 1.44 -13.14 30.77
N PRO A 205 2.62 -13.72 30.47
CA PRO A 205 3.85 -12.96 30.36
C PRO A 205 3.72 -11.81 29.36
N ASN A 206 4.13 -10.60 29.76
CA ASN A 206 3.96 -9.36 28.99
C ASN A 206 4.53 -9.42 27.55
N ASN A 207 5.48 -10.29 27.28
CA ASN A 207 6.04 -10.53 25.95
C ASN A 207 5.06 -11.26 25.01
N ILE A 208 4.21 -12.16 25.52
CA ILE A 208 3.18 -12.85 24.75
C ILE A 208 2.03 -11.88 24.42
N LEU A 209 1.60 -11.06 25.39
CA LEU A 209 0.58 -10.04 25.16
C LEU A 209 1.03 -9.00 24.11
N LYS A 210 2.30 -8.62 24.13
CA LYS A 210 2.90 -7.73 23.12
C LYS A 210 2.95 -8.38 21.72
N PHE A 211 3.10 -9.70 21.64
CA PHE A 211 3.12 -10.42 20.37
C PHE A 211 1.71 -10.50 19.76
N ILE A 212 0.70 -10.85 20.56
CA ILE A 212 -0.72 -10.87 20.15
C ILE A 212 -1.16 -9.49 19.65
N ASN A 213 -0.81 -8.42 20.38
CA ASN A 213 -1.13 -7.06 19.97
C ASN A 213 -0.45 -6.60 18.68
N ARG A 214 0.70 -7.19 18.31
CA ARG A 214 1.35 -6.92 17.02
C ARG A 214 0.65 -7.64 15.88
N LEU A 215 0.20 -8.88 16.10
CA LEU A 215 -0.54 -9.65 15.10
C LEU A 215 -1.88 -8.99 14.76
N ASN A 216 -2.63 -8.53 15.76
CA ASN A 216 -3.92 -7.87 15.55
C ASN A 216 -3.78 -6.53 14.80
N LYS A 217 -2.69 -5.79 15.02
CA LYS A 217 -2.40 -4.54 14.28
C LYS A 217 -2.06 -4.78 12.80
N LEU A 218 -1.39 -5.89 12.50
CA LEU A 218 -1.04 -6.28 11.13
C LEU A 218 -2.28 -6.73 10.33
N ASP A 219 -3.28 -7.30 11.00
CA ASP A 219 -4.55 -7.68 10.39
C ASP A 219 -5.43 -6.45 10.09
N GLN A 220 -5.52 -5.52 11.04
CA GLN A 220 -6.23 -4.24 10.87
C GLN A 220 -5.69 -3.40 9.71
N SER A 221 -4.36 -3.26 9.60
CA SER A 221 -3.76 -2.44 8.52
C SER A 221 -3.94 -3.07 7.13
N LYS A 222 -4.04 -4.39 7.04
CA LYS A 222 -4.34 -5.09 5.77
C LYS A 222 -5.79 -4.94 5.34
N GLN A 223 -6.72 -4.87 6.30
CA GLN A 223 -8.14 -4.65 6.01
C GLN A 223 -8.43 -3.23 5.48
N GLU A 224 -7.72 -2.22 6.00
CA GLU A 224 -7.84 -0.83 5.51
C GLU A 224 -7.25 -0.64 4.09
N GLU A 225 -6.21 -1.40 3.73
CA GLU A 225 -5.58 -1.34 2.41
C GLU A 225 -6.39 -2.07 1.31
N LEU A 226 -7.19 -3.08 1.68
CA LEU A 226 -8.01 -3.85 0.73
C LEU A 226 -9.31 -3.13 0.29
N ALA A 227 -9.78 -2.14 1.06
CA ALA A 227 -11.10 -1.52 0.86
C ALA A 227 -11.22 -0.61 -0.39
N CYS A 228 -10.16 -0.40 -1.18
CA CYS A 228 -10.15 0.61 -2.25
C CYS A 228 -9.66 0.12 -3.62
N LYS A 229 -9.84 -1.16 -3.96
CA LYS A 229 -9.44 -1.71 -5.26
C LYS A 229 -10.67 -2.18 -6.07
N HIS A 230 -11.05 -1.42 -7.11
CA HIS A 230 -11.28 -1.82 -8.52
C HIS A 230 -12.17 -0.82 -9.31
N ASP A 231 -11.93 -0.81 -10.63
CA ASP A 231 -12.60 -0.24 -11.82
C ASP A 231 -12.96 1.27 -11.90
N ILE A 232 -12.18 2.06 -12.68
CA ILE A 232 -12.43 3.50 -12.93
C ILE A 232 -11.93 3.92 -14.32
N LYS A 233 -12.64 4.87 -14.97
CA LYS A 233 -12.14 5.64 -16.12
C LYS A 233 -10.99 6.59 -15.69
N SER A 234 -9.97 6.73 -16.52
CA SER A 234 -8.66 7.30 -16.14
C SER A 234 -8.62 8.71 -15.54
N LYS A 235 -9.66 9.55 -15.73
CA LYS A 235 -9.65 10.96 -15.27
C LYS A 235 -10.04 11.13 -13.80
N ASP A 236 -10.79 10.18 -13.24
CA ASP A 236 -11.34 10.30 -11.89
C ASP A 236 -10.39 9.70 -10.84
N ILE A 237 -9.53 8.74 -11.25
CA ILE A 237 -8.34 8.29 -10.49
C ILE A 237 -7.40 9.47 -10.23
N ALA A 238 -7.19 10.32 -11.25
CA ALA A 238 -6.30 11.46 -11.12
C ALA A 238 -6.80 12.43 -10.05
N LEU A 239 -8.11 12.71 -9.98
CA LEU A 239 -8.66 13.65 -8.99
C LEU A 239 -8.63 13.07 -7.58
N GLY A 240 -9.05 11.81 -7.42
CA GLY A 240 -8.98 11.12 -6.12
C GLY A 240 -7.54 10.99 -5.61
N GLY A 241 -6.61 10.57 -6.47
CA GLY A 241 -5.18 10.51 -6.16
C GLY A 241 -4.60 11.88 -5.82
N SER A 242 -4.98 12.94 -6.55
CA SER A 242 -4.55 14.31 -6.26
C SER A 242 -5.07 14.83 -4.93
N CYS A 243 -6.31 14.48 -4.56
CA CYS A 243 -6.87 14.80 -3.25
C CYS A 243 -6.18 14.02 -2.13
N TYR A 244 -5.90 12.72 -2.34
CA TYR A 244 -5.20 11.86 -1.38
C TYR A 244 -3.79 12.38 -1.07
N VAL A 245 -3.03 12.78 -2.10
CA VAL A 245 -1.68 13.36 -1.93
C VAL A 245 -1.69 14.85 -1.57
N GLY A 246 -2.86 15.47 -1.43
CA GLY A 246 -2.98 16.90 -1.07
C GLY A 246 -2.54 17.91 -2.13
N SER A 247 -2.48 17.53 -3.41
CA SER A 247 -2.02 18.41 -4.51
C SER A 247 -3.11 19.41 -4.94
N VAL A 248 -3.18 20.55 -4.26
CA VAL A 248 -4.22 21.58 -4.46
C VAL A 248 -4.29 22.07 -5.91
N ASP A 249 -3.15 22.29 -6.57
CA ASP A 249 -3.14 22.83 -7.93
C ASP A 249 -3.54 21.80 -8.99
N LEU A 250 -3.19 20.53 -8.79
CA LEU A 250 -3.65 19.45 -9.65
C LEU A 250 -5.16 19.21 -9.46
N VAL A 251 -5.67 19.29 -8.23
CA VAL A 251 -7.11 19.27 -7.94
C VAL A 251 -7.83 20.42 -8.65
N ARG A 252 -7.33 21.66 -8.54
CA ARG A 252 -7.90 22.83 -9.25
C ARG A 252 -7.87 22.65 -10.77
N TRP A 253 -6.76 22.15 -11.31
CA TRP A 253 -6.61 21.91 -12.74
C TRP A 253 -7.60 20.83 -13.23
N LEU A 254 -7.73 19.72 -12.51
CA LEU A 254 -8.67 18.65 -12.83
C LEU A 254 -10.13 19.14 -12.76
N ILE A 255 -10.49 19.89 -11.72
CA ILE A 255 -11.81 20.53 -11.61
C ILE A 255 -12.05 21.48 -12.79
N SER A 256 -11.06 22.28 -13.20
CA SER A 256 -11.17 23.18 -14.36
C SER A 256 -11.39 22.44 -15.68
N ARG A 257 -10.95 21.17 -15.76
CA ARG A 257 -11.17 20.26 -16.89
C ARG A 257 -12.45 19.44 -16.78
N LYS A 258 -13.37 19.85 -15.90
CA LYS A 258 -14.66 19.20 -15.62
C LYS A 258 -14.52 17.78 -15.07
N SER A 259 -13.44 17.48 -14.34
CA SER A 259 -13.44 16.29 -13.47
C SER A 259 -14.58 16.44 -12.45
N ASP A 260 -15.36 15.39 -12.27
CA ASP A 260 -16.53 15.44 -11.40
C ASP A 260 -16.09 15.32 -9.94
N ILE A 261 -16.14 16.44 -9.22
CA ILE A 261 -15.77 16.51 -7.80
C ILE A 261 -16.73 15.71 -6.91
N ASN A 262 -17.95 15.45 -7.40
CA ASN A 262 -18.96 14.65 -6.73
C ASN A 262 -18.92 13.19 -7.20
N TYR A 263 -17.95 12.80 -8.02
CA TYR A 263 -17.77 11.41 -8.40
C TYR A 263 -17.52 10.58 -7.15
N CYS A 264 -18.55 9.84 -6.78
CA CYS A 264 -18.57 8.95 -5.66
C CYS A 264 -18.54 7.53 -6.22
N LYS A 265 -17.57 6.74 -5.78
CA LYS A 265 -17.67 5.30 -5.96
C LYS A 265 -18.88 4.78 -5.16
N GLU A 266 -19.37 3.61 -5.55
CA GLU A 266 -20.41 2.90 -4.81
C GLU A 266 -19.97 2.55 -3.37
N ASP A 267 -18.66 2.57 -3.08
CA ASP A 267 -18.05 2.40 -1.74
C ASP A 267 -18.00 3.69 -0.89
N GLY A 268 -18.56 4.81 -1.37
CA GLY A 268 -18.57 6.08 -0.62
C GLY A 268 -17.25 6.86 -0.65
N CYS A 269 -16.23 6.39 -1.37
CA CYS A 269 -15.00 7.14 -1.56
C CYS A 269 -15.18 8.17 -2.70
N PHE A 270 -15.06 9.46 -2.35
CA PHE A 270 -15.04 10.56 -3.31
C PHE A 270 -13.86 11.50 -3.02
N PRO A 271 -13.39 12.30 -4.00
CA PRO A 271 -12.22 13.17 -3.80
C PRO A 271 -12.31 14.09 -2.57
N LEU A 272 -13.52 14.54 -2.21
CA LEU A 272 -13.76 15.34 -1.01
C LEU A 272 -13.69 14.54 0.31
N PHE A 273 -13.95 13.23 0.31
CA PHE A 273 -13.77 12.38 1.49
C PHE A 273 -12.29 12.34 1.92
N TRP A 274 -11.38 12.16 0.95
CA TRP A 274 -9.95 12.22 1.18
C TRP A 274 -9.46 13.63 1.54
N ALA A 275 -10.07 14.67 0.96
CA ALA A 275 -9.66 16.06 1.20
C ALA A 275 -10.16 16.66 2.53
N ARG A 276 -11.29 16.19 3.09
CA ARG A 276 -11.98 16.88 4.20
C ARG A 276 -11.81 16.23 5.57
N THR A 277 -11.56 14.92 5.63
CA THR A 277 -11.74 14.17 6.90
C THR A 277 -10.53 14.24 7.83
N VAL A 278 -9.34 14.62 7.33
CA VAL A 278 -8.10 14.61 8.13
C VAL A 278 -7.59 16.02 8.47
N LEU A 279 -7.69 16.99 7.55
CA LEU A 279 -7.18 18.35 7.76
C LEU A 279 -8.24 19.40 7.38
N PRO A 280 -8.83 20.11 8.36
CA PRO A 280 -9.83 21.15 8.07
C PRO A 280 -9.23 22.40 7.40
N LEU A 281 -7.90 22.52 7.38
CA LEU A 281 -7.13 23.61 6.79
C LEU A 281 -5.82 23.06 6.19
N ALA A 282 -5.24 23.80 5.24
CA ALA A 282 -3.87 23.52 4.82
C ALA A 282 -2.91 23.57 6.04
N PRO A 283 -1.89 22.71 6.14
CA PRO A 283 -1.02 22.61 7.32
C PRO A 283 -0.46 23.95 7.79
N THR A 284 0.04 24.78 6.88
CA THR A 284 0.62 26.09 7.20
C THR A 284 -0.42 27.07 7.76
N GLU A 285 -1.68 26.96 7.35
CA GLU A 285 -2.78 27.77 7.88
C GLU A 285 -3.24 27.23 9.25
N ALA A 286 -3.26 25.91 9.43
CA ALA A 286 -3.53 25.29 10.73
C ALA A 286 -2.48 25.70 11.78
N TRP A 287 -1.20 25.75 11.40
CA TRP A 287 -0.11 26.26 12.25
C TRP A 287 -0.31 27.70 12.67
N LYS A 288 -0.59 28.60 11.71
CA LYS A 288 -0.83 30.02 11.99
C LYS A 288 -2.00 30.25 12.95
N ARG A 289 -2.98 29.35 12.96
CA ARG A 289 -4.15 29.41 13.85
C ARG A 289 -3.96 28.67 15.17
N GLY A 290 -2.78 28.10 15.42
CA GLY A 290 -2.51 27.31 16.63
C GLY A 290 -3.39 26.06 16.74
N GLN A 291 -3.84 25.50 15.60
CA GLN A 291 -4.73 24.33 15.56
C GLN A 291 -3.98 23.00 15.42
N MET A 292 -2.66 23.02 15.61
CA MET A 292 -1.80 21.86 15.51
C MET A 292 -1.13 21.60 16.86
N VAL A 293 -0.76 20.35 17.11
CA VAL A 293 -0.10 19.95 18.35
C VAL A 293 1.31 20.54 18.37
N ASP A 294 1.58 21.40 19.35
CA ASP A 294 2.89 22.00 19.59
C ASP A 294 3.78 21.02 20.36
N VAL A 295 4.73 20.42 19.66
CA VAL A 295 5.74 19.49 20.19
C VAL A 295 7.08 19.74 19.50
N PRO A 296 8.21 19.35 20.11
CA PRO A 296 9.48 19.35 19.41
C PRO A 296 9.38 18.51 18.13
N VAL A 297 9.97 18.98 17.04
CA VAL A 297 9.96 18.27 15.74
C VAL A 297 11.36 18.22 15.15
N ILE A 298 11.72 17.07 14.56
CA ILE A 298 12.84 16.95 13.62
C ILE A 298 12.25 16.82 12.22
N ILE A 299 12.70 17.68 11.30
CA ILE A 299 12.44 17.58 9.86
C ILE A 299 13.75 17.17 9.18
N SER A 300 13.67 16.25 8.22
CA SER A 300 14.85 15.68 7.60
C SER A 300 14.72 15.47 6.11
N THR A 301 15.84 15.58 5.42
CA THR A 301 15.99 15.13 4.03
C THR A 301 17.34 14.46 3.85
N THR A 302 17.53 13.80 2.71
CA THR A 302 18.81 13.30 2.22
C THR A 302 19.31 14.19 1.09
N ALA A 303 20.63 14.38 1.01
CA ALA A 303 21.22 15.42 0.16
C ALA A 303 20.96 15.21 -1.35
N GLN A 304 20.80 13.96 -1.78
CA GLN A 304 20.43 13.57 -3.13
C GLN A 304 19.13 12.77 -3.08
N GLU A 305 18.12 13.29 -2.38
CA GLU A 305 16.79 12.67 -2.21
C GLU A 305 16.28 11.88 -3.42
N ILE A 306 16.34 12.42 -4.64
CA ILE A 306 15.79 11.75 -5.82
C ILE A 306 16.70 10.69 -6.47
N ASP A 307 17.81 10.31 -5.83
CA ASP A 307 18.79 9.34 -6.33
C ASP A 307 18.37 7.86 -6.15
N ASP A 308 17.22 7.58 -5.52
CA ASP A 308 16.66 6.23 -5.45
C ASP A 308 15.95 5.81 -6.75
N GLY A 309 15.47 6.80 -7.50
CA GLY A 309 14.72 6.59 -8.75
C GLY A 309 14.58 7.88 -9.54
N PRO A 310 15.68 8.45 -10.08
CA PRO A 310 15.59 9.62 -10.93
C PRO A 310 14.68 9.28 -12.12
N ALA A 311 13.84 10.22 -12.54
CA ALA A 311 12.89 10.04 -13.65
C ALA A 311 13.56 9.76 -15.02
N VAL A 312 14.90 9.66 -15.05
CA VAL A 312 15.68 9.27 -16.22
C VAL A 312 16.59 8.10 -15.83
N SER A 313 16.38 6.96 -16.47
CA SER A 313 17.01 5.69 -16.11
C SER A 313 18.49 5.58 -16.51
N ASP A 314 18.98 6.42 -17.42
CA ASP A 314 20.35 6.39 -17.94
C ASP A 314 21.25 7.49 -17.34
N ILE A 315 20.79 8.18 -16.29
CA ILE A 315 21.46 9.35 -15.72
C ILE A 315 22.92 9.09 -15.29
N ALA A 316 23.23 7.87 -14.84
CA ALA A 316 24.57 7.46 -14.47
C ALA A 316 25.58 7.48 -15.64
N GLN A 317 25.10 7.54 -16.89
CA GLN A 317 25.90 7.57 -18.11
C GLN A 317 25.94 8.96 -18.76
N TRP A 318 25.29 9.96 -18.16
CA TRP A 318 25.21 11.29 -18.74
C TRP A 318 26.58 11.94 -18.85
N THR A 319 26.75 12.69 -19.93
CA THR A 319 27.78 13.72 -20.07
C THR A 319 27.29 15.05 -19.49
N TRP A 320 28.21 16.01 -19.34
CA TRP A 320 27.82 17.38 -18.97
C TRP A 320 26.91 18.06 -20.00
N ASP A 321 27.01 17.68 -21.27
CA ASP A 321 26.09 18.14 -22.31
C ASP A 321 24.69 17.57 -22.10
N ASN A 322 24.56 16.29 -21.73
CA ASN A 322 23.27 15.69 -21.38
C ASN A 322 22.63 16.39 -20.18
N TYR A 323 23.42 16.66 -19.14
CA TYR A 323 22.97 17.43 -17.97
C TYR A 323 22.47 18.83 -18.37
N THR A 324 23.29 19.60 -19.08
CA THR A 324 22.98 20.97 -19.48
C THR A 324 21.73 21.02 -20.35
N GLN A 325 21.63 20.14 -21.34
CA GLN A 325 20.47 20.03 -22.21
C GLN A 325 19.22 19.68 -21.41
N ARG A 326 19.28 18.67 -20.53
CA ARG A 326 18.12 18.22 -19.76
C ARG A 326 17.62 19.29 -18.79
N VAL A 327 18.51 19.99 -18.09
CA VAL A 327 18.15 21.09 -17.18
C VAL A 327 17.49 22.22 -17.97
N THR A 328 18.07 22.60 -19.11
CA THR A 328 17.51 23.65 -19.98
C THR A 328 16.13 23.27 -20.49
N ASP A 329 15.97 22.06 -21.04
CA ASP A 329 14.69 21.58 -21.58
C ASP A 329 13.59 21.56 -20.52
N ARG A 330 13.90 21.09 -19.31
CA ARG A 330 12.89 20.98 -18.24
C ARG A 330 12.52 22.30 -17.59
N LEU A 331 13.48 23.21 -17.45
CA LEU A 331 13.27 24.44 -16.70
C LEU A 331 12.90 25.63 -17.58
N SER A 332 13.19 25.59 -18.88
CA SER A 332 12.82 26.66 -19.82
C SER A 332 11.31 26.84 -20.01
N GLU A 333 10.50 25.84 -19.61
CA GLU A 333 9.04 25.93 -19.58
C GLU A 333 8.53 26.90 -18.49
N PHE A 334 9.37 27.27 -17.52
CA PHE A 334 9.03 28.15 -16.40
C PHE A 334 9.70 29.53 -16.59
N PRO A 335 8.93 30.57 -16.98
CA PRO A 335 9.50 31.87 -17.34
C PRO A 335 10.20 32.60 -16.17
N GLU A 336 9.90 32.22 -14.93
CA GLU A 336 10.52 32.74 -13.72
C GLU A 336 11.92 32.17 -13.47
N VAL A 337 12.29 31.08 -14.14
CA VAL A 337 13.57 30.39 -13.94
C VAL A 337 14.65 30.99 -14.85
N ASN A 338 15.68 31.55 -14.22
CA ASN A 338 16.91 31.95 -14.91
C ASN A 338 17.87 30.74 -15.01
N ILE A 339 17.90 30.10 -16.18
CA ILE A 339 18.75 28.94 -16.46
C ILE A 339 20.24 29.20 -16.20
N SER A 340 20.74 30.40 -16.54
CA SER A 340 22.14 30.75 -16.27
C SER A 340 22.44 30.74 -14.77
N ARG A 341 21.52 31.26 -13.95
CA ARG A 341 21.66 31.22 -12.48
C ARG A 341 21.59 29.78 -11.94
N VAL A 342 20.78 28.91 -12.54
CA VAL A 342 20.76 27.48 -12.18
C VAL A 342 22.14 26.85 -12.39
N PHE A 343 22.80 27.10 -13.53
CA PHE A 343 24.14 26.56 -13.78
C PHE A 343 25.25 27.21 -12.93
N GLU A 344 25.06 28.42 -12.42
CA GLU A 344 25.97 28.98 -11.41
C GLU A 344 25.84 28.27 -10.06
N LEU A 345 24.60 27.94 -9.66
CA LEU A 345 24.29 27.24 -8.41
C LEU A 345 24.64 25.74 -8.44
N TYR A 346 24.53 25.13 -9.62
CA TYR A 346 24.82 23.72 -9.88
C TYR A 346 25.77 23.59 -11.08
N PRO A 347 27.05 23.97 -10.91
CA PRO A 347 27.97 24.05 -12.03
C PRO A 347 28.40 22.67 -12.54
N SER A 348 28.64 22.61 -13.85
CA SER A 348 29.31 21.48 -14.47
C SER A 348 30.74 21.30 -13.93
N GLY A 349 31.22 20.06 -13.94
CA GLY A 349 32.57 19.70 -13.48
C GLY A 349 32.67 19.34 -12.00
N VAL A 350 31.56 19.37 -11.25
CA VAL A 350 31.51 18.92 -9.85
C VAL A 350 31.06 17.47 -9.80
N GLU A 351 31.97 16.59 -9.38
CA GLU A 351 31.75 15.16 -9.17
C GLU A 351 31.24 14.39 -10.41
N SER A 352 29.95 14.49 -10.74
CA SER A 352 29.35 13.89 -11.94
C SER A 352 28.06 14.63 -12.37
N PRO A 353 27.65 14.47 -13.64
CA PRO A 353 26.35 14.95 -14.13
C PRO A 353 25.15 14.44 -13.32
N GLU A 354 25.20 13.16 -12.92
CA GLU A 354 24.19 12.52 -12.08
C GLU A 354 24.10 13.20 -10.72
N TYR A 355 25.24 13.38 -10.04
CA TYR A 355 25.32 14.03 -8.73
C TYR A 355 24.73 15.45 -8.76
N GLN A 356 25.10 16.24 -9.78
CA GLN A 356 24.60 17.63 -9.87
C GLN A 356 23.12 17.69 -10.21
N TYR A 357 22.63 16.82 -11.08
CA TYR A 357 21.21 16.76 -11.38
C TYR A 357 20.38 16.32 -10.18
N THR A 358 20.79 15.26 -9.48
CA THR A 358 20.05 14.76 -8.31
C THR A 358 20.11 15.77 -7.17
N SER A 359 21.25 16.42 -6.92
CA SER A 359 21.34 17.50 -5.94
C SER A 359 20.41 18.69 -6.27
N MET A 360 20.42 19.17 -7.52
CA MET A 360 19.55 20.25 -7.98
C MET A 360 18.08 19.89 -7.83
N ALA A 361 17.69 18.71 -8.30
CA ALA A 361 16.31 18.27 -8.24
C ALA A 361 15.85 17.99 -6.81
N SER A 362 16.72 17.48 -5.94
CA SER A 362 16.43 17.30 -4.51
C SER A 362 16.24 18.64 -3.79
N ASP A 363 17.09 19.63 -4.05
CA ASP A 363 16.92 20.98 -3.50
C ASP A 363 15.60 21.61 -3.94
N LEU A 364 15.33 21.56 -5.26
CA LEU A 364 14.13 22.11 -5.85
C LEU A 364 12.86 21.45 -5.29
N ARG A 365 12.87 20.12 -5.21
CA ARG A 365 11.64 19.36 -4.99
C ARG A 365 11.45 18.94 -3.55
N VAL A 366 12.49 18.84 -2.73
CA VAL A 366 12.35 18.25 -1.38
C VAL A 366 13.08 19.07 -0.33
N THR A 367 14.39 19.24 -0.44
CA THR A 367 15.20 19.85 0.63
C THR A 367 14.80 21.28 0.93
N CYS A 368 14.78 22.18 -0.06
CA CYS A 368 14.44 23.57 0.21
C CYS A 368 12.97 23.79 0.64
N PRO A 369 11.96 23.13 0.03
CA PRO A 369 10.58 23.14 0.52
C PRO A 369 10.43 22.66 1.97
N ASN A 370 11.12 21.59 2.37
CA ASN A 370 11.09 21.11 3.76
C ASN A 370 11.81 22.07 4.72
N MET A 371 12.83 22.80 4.25
CA MET A 371 13.45 23.87 5.03
C MET A 371 12.52 25.09 5.21
N GLU A 372 11.74 25.44 4.18
CA GLU A 372 10.71 26.48 4.32
C GLU A 372 9.61 26.03 5.29
N LEU A 373 9.21 24.75 5.21
CA LEU A 373 8.29 24.14 6.16
C LEU A 373 8.79 24.26 7.60
N ALA A 374 10.06 23.90 7.84
CA ALA A 374 10.72 24.06 9.13
C ALA A 374 10.69 25.52 9.62
N GLY A 375 10.90 26.47 8.70
CA GLY A 375 10.80 27.90 8.98
C GLY A 375 9.39 28.32 9.41
N HIS A 376 8.35 27.85 8.71
CA HIS A 376 6.97 28.12 9.09
C HIS A 376 6.60 27.54 10.46
N MET A 377 7.01 26.29 10.74
CA MET A 377 6.80 25.66 12.05
C MET A 377 7.52 26.45 13.14
N GLN A 378 8.77 26.85 12.92
CA GLN A 378 9.55 27.61 13.89
C GLN A 378 8.93 28.97 14.26
N THR A 379 8.19 29.59 13.33
CA THR A 379 7.45 30.84 13.63
C THR A 379 6.10 30.63 14.31
N SER A 380 5.59 29.40 14.31
CA SER A 380 4.24 29.08 14.80
C SER A 380 4.24 28.22 16.07
N PHE A 381 5.36 27.59 16.41
CA PHE A 381 5.51 26.66 17.53
C PHE A 381 6.35 27.31 18.63
N ASP A 382 5.97 27.09 19.88
CA ASP A 382 6.81 27.39 21.05
C ASP A 382 7.89 26.30 21.25
N SER A 383 7.61 25.06 20.81
CA SER A 383 8.57 23.97 20.85
C SER A 383 9.69 24.11 19.80
N PRO A 384 10.90 23.61 20.10
CA PRO A 384 12.02 23.71 19.17
C PRO A 384 11.82 22.84 17.91
N ILE A 385 12.12 23.42 16.75
CA ILE A 385 12.21 22.72 15.48
C ILE A 385 13.69 22.43 15.20
N TYR A 386 14.02 21.21 14.82
CA TYR A 386 15.36 20.82 14.41
C TYR A 386 15.31 20.35 12.97
N HIS A 387 16.36 20.66 12.20
CA HIS A 387 16.48 20.21 10.82
C HIS A 387 17.82 19.51 10.60
N TYR A 388 17.81 18.40 9.84
CA TYR A 388 19.03 17.79 9.35
C TYR A 388 18.96 17.40 7.88
N VAL A 389 20.13 17.36 7.24
CA VAL A 389 20.33 16.77 5.92
C VAL A 389 21.29 15.60 6.05
N SER A 390 20.84 14.40 5.69
CA SER A 390 21.71 13.24 5.60
C SER A 390 22.57 13.34 4.35
N LYS A 391 23.88 13.31 4.53
CA LYS A 391 24.87 13.34 3.45
C LYS A 391 25.58 12.00 3.29
N ALA A 392 25.29 11.03 4.16
CA ALA A 392 25.85 9.70 4.09
C ALA A 392 25.46 9.02 2.78
N ARG A 393 26.43 8.36 2.14
CA ARG A 393 26.26 7.66 0.87
C ARG A 393 26.42 6.16 1.09
N PRO A 394 25.74 5.31 0.32
CA PRO A 394 26.02 3.88 0.33
C PRO A 394 27.44 3.64 -0.18
N GLN A 395 28.18 2.72 0.45
CA GLN A 395 29.54 2.38 0.03
C GLN A 395 29.58 1.60 -1.29
N VAL A 396 28.46 0.99 -1.65
CA VAL A 396 28.26 0.26 -2.90
C VAL A 396 26.94 0.73 -3.51
N PRO A 397 26.89 1.03 -4.83
CA PRO A 397 25.65 1.34 -5.51
C PRO A 397 24.58 0.28 -5.20
N SER A 398 23.41 0.71 -4.75
CA SER A 398 22.40 -0.17 -4.15
C SER A 398 21.00 0.10 -4.70
N LYS A 399 20.28 -0.97 -5.06
CA LYS A 399 18.87 -0.89 -5.48
C LYS A 399 17.98 -0.78 -4.25
N LEU A 400 17.59 0.45 -3.92
CA LEU A 400 16.70 0.71 -2.81
C LEU A 400 15.27 0.30 -3.20
N PHE A 401 14.54 -0.34 -2.28
CA PHE A 401 13.13 -0.72 -2.44
C PHE A 401 12.78 -1.54 -3.71
N GLY A 402 13.76 -2.25 -4.30
CA GLY A 402 13.58 -2.99 -5.54
C GLY A 402 13.46 -2.12 -6.80
N ILE A 403 13.73 -0.81 -6.69
CA ILE A 403 13.73 0.12 -7.82
C ILE A 403 14.92 -0.24 -8.74
N PRO A 404 14.73 -0.28 -10.08
CA PRO A 404 15.77 -0.66 -11.04
C PRO A 404 16.78 0.48 -11.30
N HIS A 405 17.20 1.20 -10.26
CA HIS A 405 18.25 2.20 -10.29
C HIS A 405 19.22 1.95 -9.13
N ASP A 406 20.53 1.99 -9.41
CA ASP A 406 21.55 1.75 -8.40
C ASP A 406 21.92 3.07 -7.73
N ALA A 407 21.24 3.43 -6.64
CA ALA A 407 21.51 4.64 -5.88
C ALA A 407 22.96 4.68 -5.40
N ARG A 408 23.64 5.81 -5.62
CA ARG A 408 25.08 5.99 -5.35
C ARG A 408 25.37 7.07 -4.31
N TYR A 409 24.43 7.99 -4.12
CA TYR A 409 24.59 9.14 -3.25
C TYR A 409 23.64 9.05 -2.04
N ALA A 410 23.42 10.15 -1.33
CA ALA A 410 22.51 10.19 -0.20
C ALA A 410 21.06 10.21 -0.70
N ALA A 411 20.58 9.04 -1.14
CA ALA A 411 19.26 8.82 -1.73
C ALA A 411 18.13 8.77 -0.69
N HIS A 412 16.88 8.93 -1.17
CA HIS A 412 15.68 8.87 -0.35
C HIS A 412 15.68 7.68 0.62
N ALA A 413 15.33 7.97 1.88
CA ALA A 413 15.23 7.01 2.97
C ALA A 413 16.52 6.25 3.34
N TRP A 414 17.69 6.63 2.79
CA TRP A 414 18.97 6.00 3.16
C TRP A 414 19.29 6.14 4.66
N ASP A 415 18.94 7.28 5.24
CA ASP A 415 19.06 7.55 6.66
C ASP A 415 18.12 6.70 7.52
N VAL A 416 16.89 6.46 7.07
CA VAL A 416 15.93 5.53 7.70
C VAL A 416 16.46 4.10 7.67
N ILE A 417 16.99 3.65 6.53
CA ILE A 417 17.64 2.34 6.39
C ILE A 417 18.80 2.20 7.39
N ALA A 418 19.63 3.23 7.52
CA ALA A 418 20.71 3.26 8.51
C ALA A 418 20.19 3.24 9.95
N PHE A 419 19.19 4.06 10.28
CA PHE A 419 18.59 4.11 11.61
C PHE A 419 18.11 2.73 12.09
N PHE A 420 17.47 1.95 11.22
CA PHE A 420 17.04 0.59 11.55
C PHE A 420 18.14 -0.48 11.42
N GLY A 421 19.35 -0.12 10.99
CA GLY A 421 20.46 -1.05 10.79
C GLY A 421 20.20 -2.03 9.64
N ALA A 422 19.41 -1.58 8.66
CA ALA A 422 18.98 -2.36 7.52
C ALA A 422 19.98 -2.32 6.35
N ILE A 423 21.05 -1.53 6.43
CA ILE A 423 22.15 -1.49 5.43
C ILE A 423 22.66 -2.91 5.10
N LYS A 424 22.74 -3.79 6.10
CA LYS A 424 23.17 -5.19 5.96
C LYS A 424 22.37 -6.03 4.97
N HIS A 425 21.16 -5.60 4.59
CA HIS A 425 20.33 -6.27 3.60
C HIS A 425 20.74 -5.93 2.16
N TYR A 426 21.51 -4.85 1.96
CA TYR A 426 21.99 -4.41 0.66
C TYR A 426 23.45 -4.83 0.43
N TYR A 427 24.31 -4.68 1.44
CA TYR A 427 25.70 -5.12 1.41
C TYR A 427 26.27 -5.26 2.82
N LYS A 428 27.49 -5.81 2.97
CA LYS A 428 28.17 -5.91 4.26
C LYS A 428 28.60 -4.51 4.75
N PRO A 429 28.07 -3.98 5.86
CA PRO A 429 28.39 -2.62 6.30
C PRO A 429 29.87 -2.45 6.63
N THR A 430 30.44 -1.32 6.21
CA THR A 430 31.81 -0.90 6.55
C THR A 430 31.85 -0.21 7.92
N GLN A 431 33.05 0.16 8.37
CA GLN A 431 33.18 0.97 9.60
C GLN A 431 32.48 2.33 9.46
N THR A 432 32.62 3.00 8.30
CA THR A 432 31.94 4.27 8.01
C THR A 432 30.42 4.14 8.10
N ASP A 433 29.85 3.05 7.60
CA ASP A 433 28.41 2.77 7.71
C ASP A 433 27.99 2.56 9.15
N ASN A 434 28.78 1.79 9.91
CA ASN A 434 28.51 1.58 11.33
C ASN A 434 28.58 2.90 12.12
N ASP A 435 29.55 3.76 11.83
CA ASP A 435 29.68 5.07 12.46
C ASP A 435 28.48 5.97 12.12
N PHE A 436 27.99 5.93 10.87
CA PHE A 436 26.78 6.65 10.46
C PHE A 436 25.54 6.13 11.19
N ILE A 437 25.35 4.80 11.25
CA ILE A 437 24.26 4.15 12.00
C ILE A 437 24.28 4.59 13.46
N GLN A 438 25.47 4.64 14.09
CA GLN A 438 25.60 5.06 15.48
C GLN A 438 25.31 6.56 15.67
N THR A 439 25.81 7.41 14.78
CA THR A 439 25.55 8.85 14.82
C THR A 439 24.05 9.13 14.71
N ILE A 440 23.35 8.62 13.69
CA ILE A 440 21.92 8.89 13.52
C ILE A 440 21.09 8.33 14.69
N ARG A 441 21.39 7.11 15.16
CA ARG A 441 20.68 6.53 16.32
C ARG A 441 20.89 7.37 17.57
N ARG A 442 22.13 7.78 17.85
CA ARG A 442 22.45 8.59 19.04
C ARG A 442 21.64 9.89 19.04
N GLU A 443 21.65 10.63 17.93
CA GLU A 443 20.95 11.91 17.88
C GLU A 443 19.42 11.74 17.94
N ILE A 444 18.85 10.86 17.12
CA ILE A 444 17.40 10.70 17.01
C ILE A 444 16.81 10.03 18.26
N VAL A 445 17.46 9.02 18.84
CA VAL A 445 16.97 8.39 20.09
C VAL A 445 17.00 9.36 21.25
N ASN A 446 18.04 10.21 21.36
CA ASN A 446 18.09 11.24 22.39
C ASN A 446 16.96 12.26 22.21
N PHE A 447 16.66 12.64 20.96
CA PHE A 447 15.51 13.50 20.67
C PHE A 447 14.19 12.88 21.09
N VAL A 448 13.96 11.60 20.76
CA VAL A 448 12.73 10.90 21.19
C VAL A 448 12.61 10.84 22.72
N GLN A 449 13.73 10.72 23.44
CA GLN A 449 13.74 10.61 24.90
C GLN A 449 13.60 11.97 25.61
N THR A 450 14.13 13.04 25.02
CA THR A 450 14.34 14.32 25.73
C THR A 450 13.72 15.54 25.04
N GLY A 451 13.22 15.38 23.81
CA GLY A 451 12.82 16.49 22.94
C GLY A 451 13.99 17.27 22.34
N LYS A 452 15.24 16.79 22.48
CA LYS A 452 16.45 17.46 21.97
C LYS A 452 17.44 16.45 21.37
N PRO A 453 18.14 16.76 20.27
CA PRO A 453 19.25 15.94 19.79
C PRO A 453 20.34 15.76 20.86
N PHE A 454 21.19 14.75 20.70
CA PHE A 454 22.24 14.45 21.68
C PHE A 454 23.33 15.51 21.67
N SER A 455 23.70 16.02 20.50
CA SER A 455 24.76 17.01 20.38
C SER A 455 24.26 18.43 20.66
N ASP A 456 24.88 19.09 21.64
CA ASP A 456 24.67 20.53 21.90
C ASP A 456 25.08 21.43 20.72
N ARG A 457 25.76 20.92 19.69
CA ARG A 457 26.04 21.71 18.47
C ARG A 457 24.84 21.79 17.54
N TRP A 458 23.90 20.83 17.62
CA TRP A 458 22.68 20.83 16.83
C TRP A 458 21.60 21.64 17.57
N GLN A 459 21.66 22.94 17.36
CA GLN A 459 20.71 23.91 17.90
C GLN A 459 19.41 23.93 17.08
N PRO A 460 18.29 24.42 17.66
CA PRO A 460 17.04 24.58 16.92
C PRO A 460 17.22 25.43 15.64
N PHE A 461 16.51 25.07 14.59
CA PHE A 461 16.43 25.82 13.34
C PHE A 461 15.82 27.21 13.60
N PRO A 462 16.26 28.30 12.93
CA PRO A 462 17.22 28.35 11.82
C PRO A 462 18.68 28.52 12.28
N ASN A 463 19.01 28.37 13.57
CA ASN A 463 20.37 28.61 14.04
C ASN A 463 21.35 27.60 13.46
N THR A 464 20.95 26.33 13.38
CA THR A 464 21.75 25.29 12.73
C THR A 464 20.91 24.29 11.97
N THR A 465 21.50 23.76 10.90
CA THR A 465 21.11 22.51 10.22
C THR A 465 22.20 21.47 10.47
N ALA A 466 21.81 20.31 10.99
CA ALA A 466 22.73 19.19 11.14
C ALA A 466 23.03 18.54 9.79
N LEU A 467 24.28 18.11 9.59
CA LEU A 467 24.74 17.35 8.44
C LEU A 467 25.08 15.94 8.94
N MET A 468 24.21 14.97 8.62
CA MET A 468 24.31 13.62 9.17
C MET A 468 25.16 12.74 8.25
N GLU A 469 26.34 12.34 8.72
CA GLU A 469 27.27 11.41 8.06
C GLU A 469 27.83 10.43 9.10
N SER A 470 29.01 9.84 8.89
CA SER A 470 29.69 9.04 9.91
C SER A 470 29.91 9.80 11.22
N ASN A 471 30.06 11.12 11.13
CA ASN A 471 30.04 12.07 12.23
C ASN A 471 28.96 13.15 12.01
N LEU A 472 28.57 13.81 13.10
CA LEU A 472 27.66 14.95 13.04
C LEU A 472 28.44 16.22 12.64
N GLY A 473 28.13 16.77 11.48
CA GLY A 473 28.44 18.15 11.11
C GLY A 473 27.29 19.10 11.43
N VAL A 474 27.55 20.40 11.47
CA VAL A 474 26.52 21.44 11.53
C VAL A 474 26.91 22.60 10.60
N THR A 475 25.91 23.25 10.04
CA THR A 475 26.03 24.49 9.26
C THR A 475 24.90 25.43 9.66
N ASP A 476 25.05 26.73 9.45
CA ASP A 476 23.97 27.68 9.75
C ASP A 476 22.74 27.37 8.86
N PHE A 477 22.96 27.16 7.56
CA PHE A 477 21.91 26.89 6.60
C PHE A 477 22.45 26.07 5.42
N TYR A 478 21.91 24.87 5.22
CA TYR A 478 22.30 24.01 4.09
C TYR A 478 21.78 24.61 2.77
N HIS A 479 22.67 24.74 1.78
CA HIS A 479 22.30 25.21 0.43
C HIS A 479 21.52 26.55 0.43
N LYS A 480 21.98 27.51 1.25
CA LYS A 480 21.30 28.80 1.45
C LYS A 480 21.00 29.55 0.15
N GLU A 481 21.98 29.67 -0.74
CA GLU A 481 21.79 30.40 -2.00
C GLU A 481 20.84 29.68 -2.95
N GLN A 482 20.92 28.35 -3.00
CA GLN A 482 20.05 27.50 -3.80
C GLN A 482 18.60 27.63 -3.33
N CYS A 483 18.36 27.48 -2.03
CA CYS A 483 17.01 27.57 -1.46
C CYS A 483 16.43 28.98 -1.58
N GLN A 484 17.24 30.02 -1.39
CA GLN A 484 16.81 31.39 -1.66
C GLN A 484 16.37 31.57 -3.11
N TYR A 485 17.15 31.05 -4.07
CA TYR A 485 16.79 31.11 -5.47
C TYR A 485 15.47 30.37 -5.75
N TRP A 486 15.36 29.09 -5.35
CA TRP A 486 14.16 28.28 -5.62
C TRP A 486 12.90 28.81 -4.94
N SER A 487 12.99 29.43 -3.77
CA SER A 487 11.84 30.04 -3.10
C SER A 487 11.21 31.19 -3.89
N THR A 488 11.97 31.82 -4.81
CA THR A 488 11.51 32.96 -5.60
C THR A 488 10.93 32.59 -6.96
N THR A 489 11.10 31.35 -7.42
CA THR A 489 10.65 30.92 -8.77
C THR A 489 9.20 30.45 -8.80
N GLY A 490 8.53 30.33 -7.64
CA GLY A 490 7.17 29.78 -7.54
C GLY A 490 7.09 28.26 -7.72
N LEU A 491 8.22 27.57 -7.91
CA LEU A 491 8.24 26.14 -8.20
C LEU A 491 7.94 25.24 -6.99
N TYR A 492 7.85 25.78 -5.78
CA TYR A 492 7.46 25.01 -4.61
C TYR A 492 6.03 24.45 -4.70
N ALA A 493 5.19 24.99 -5.59
CA ALA A 493 3.90 24.36 -5.94
C ALA A 493 4.05 22.93 -6.49
N TYR A 494 5.23 22.55 -7.00
CA TYR A 494 5.55 21.23 -7.55
C TYR A 494 6.46 20.40 -6.64
N ALA A 495 6.73 20.89 -5.43
CA ALA A 495 7.56 20.22 -4.45
C ALA A 495 6.85 19.04 -3.79
N TRP A 496 7.66 18.11 -3.28
CA TRP A 496 7.31 17.09 -2.31
C TRP A 496 7.73 17.57 -0.92
N VAL A 497 6.76 17.67 -0.03
CA VAL A 497 7.01 17.86 1.40
C VAL A 497 6.83 16.48 2.03
N ASN A 498 7.90 15.95 2.64
CA ASN A 498 7.93 14.58 3.15
C ASN A 498 7.38 14.50 4.58
#